data_AF-A0A2W6ZHK8-F1
#
_entry.id   AF-A0A2W6ZHK8-F1
#
_cell.length_a   1.000
_cell.length_b   1.000
_cell.length_c   1.000
_cell.angle_alpha   90.00
_cell.angle_beta   90.00
_cell.angle_gamma   90.00
#
_symmetry.space_group_name_H-M   'P 1'
#
loop_
_entity.id
_entity.type
_entity.pdbx_description
1 polymer ?
#
loop_
_entity_poly.entity_id
_entity_poly.type
_entity_poly.pdbx_seq_one_letter_code
_entity_poly.pdbx_strand_id
1 'polypeptide(L)'
;APFERASEAFGLERTLTYGRLPGGLVMLNWPLHGNDWHGNLDAAFSGDPAAENDLFARMQAHSLAFAAALQQASAGWLEATGVFPEQGHGDLQGRSPLALMPYWREGRRMVGHTVVREQDLLPGAAGERIAPLPLGIDGTVQSIAVGNYANDHHYPGDDWPLAPKSCRWGGRWSGTPFCIPYGALVSGDVDNLLAADKGFSSSHMANGATRLQPLILNIGQAAGAAAALAVQGDLALADLPVRRIQEELIHDRQAPAGPVPIWDTAWHHPEWRLRQLAALDGPARLETTGCWSEARPPSPAEAPAEPHQQEFRGTLKVDGSGSYRLQTEGQDWPLITLEPGLHRWLQQQDDGCQLALVAVANPWGPWLRASRLLP
;
A
#
# COMPACT_ATOMS: atom_id res chain seq x y z
N ALA A 1 24.12 12.29 -20.28
CA ALA A 1 22.82 12.28 -20.98
C ALA A 1 21.71 12.27 -19.93
N PRO A 2 20.56 12.92 -20.17
CA PRO A 2 19.43 12.78 -19.25
C PRO A 2 19.12 11.28 -19.07
N PHE A 3 18.78 10.89 -17.84
CA PHE A 3 18.38 9.52 -17.47
C PHE A 3 19.49 8.45 -17.43
N GLU A 4 20.78 8.82 -17.58
CA GLU A 4 21.91 7.86 -17.44
C GLU A 4 21.90 7.12 -16.11
N ARG A 5 21.42 7.79 -15.06
CA ARG A 5 21.38 7.25 -13.70
C ARG A 5 20.13 6.42 -13.40
N ALA A 6 19.11 6.48 -14.26
CA ALA A 6 17.81 5.85 -14.00
C ALA A 6 17.90 4.32 -13.87
N SER A 7 18.89 3.69 -14.54
CA SER A 7 19.11 2.25 -14.48
C SER A 7 20.21 1.82 -13.50
N GLU A 8 20.89 2.72 -12.80
CA GLU A 8 22.05 2.38 -11.93
C GLU A 8 21.66 1.42 -10.81
N ALA A 9 20.51 1.63 -10.17
CA ALA A 9 20.09 0.86 -9.00
C ALA A 9 19.66 -0.58 -9.33
N PHE A 10 19.11 -0.81 -10.52
CA PHE A 10 18.43 -2.08 -10.85
C PHE A 10 18.94 -2.75 -12.14
N GLY A 11 19.75 -2.07 -12.94
CA GLY A 11 20.13 -2.47 -14.29
C GLY A 11 19.04 -2.17 -15.32
N LEU A 12 19.43 -2.02 -16.58
CA LEU A 12 18.54 -1.60 -17.67
C LEU A 12 17.38 -2.59 -17.88
N GLU A 13 17.65 -3.90 -17.95
CA GLU A 13 16.61 -4.89 -18.22
C GLU A 13 15.51 -4.88 -17.16
N ARG A 14 15.88 -4.92 -15.88
CA ARG A 14 14.92 -4.86 -14.77
C ARG A 14 14.21 -3.52 -14.72
N THR A 15 14.93 -2.43 -15.03
CA THR A 15 14.33 -1.11 -15.20
C THR A 15 13.21 -1.22 -16.21
N LEU A 16 13.47 -1.63 -17.45
CA LEU A 16 12.45 -1.69 -18.51
C LEU A 16 11.30 -2.66 -18.25
N THR A 17 11.53 -3.74 -17.50
CA THR A 17 10.59 -4.87 -17.44
C THR A 17 9.79 -5.00 -16.16
N TYR A 18 10.05 -4.19 -15.13
CA TYR A 18 9.32 -4.32 -13.87
C TYR A 18 7.81 -4.05 -14.05
N GLY A 19 7.45 -3.15 -14.96
CA GLY A 19 6.07 -2.73 -15.26
C GLY A 19 5.44 -3.44 -16.45
N ARG A 20 5.84 -4.69 -16.75
CA ARG A 20 5.29 -5.47 -17.88
C ARG A 20 3.77 -5.60 -17.78
N LEU A 21 3.11 -5.38 -18.90
CA LEU A 21 1.68 -5.53 -19.13
C LEU A 21 1.44 -6.61 -20.21
N PRO A 22 0.20 -7.14 -20.31
CA PRO A 22 -0.17 -8.03 -21.41
C PRO A 22 0.09 -7.41 -22.80
N GLY A 23 0.28 -8.24 -23.82
CA GLY A 23 0.48 -7.77 -25.19
C GLY A 23 1.86 -7.20 -25.49
N GLY A 24 2.86 -7.46 -24.63
CA GLY A 24 4.23 -6.95 -24.80
C GLY A 24 4.41 -5.49 -24.41
N LEU A 25 3.39 -4.89 -23.78
CA LEU A 25 3.41 -3.51 -23.31
C LEU A 25 4.17 -3.40 -21.99
N VAL A 26 4.64 -2.19 -21.69
CA VAL A 26 5.24 -1.85 -20.40
C VAL A 26 4.71 -0.51 -19.92
N MET A 27 4.37 -0.42 -18.63
CA MET A 27 4.08 0.85 -17.98
C MET A 27 5.39 1.48 -17.52
N LEU A 28 5.63 2.72 -17.96
CA LEU A 28 6.83 3.46 -17.62
C LEU A 28 6.61 4.43 -16.46
N ASN A 29 7.06 4.06 -15.25
CA ASN A 29 6.98 4.91 -14.06
C ASN A 29 8.23 4.69 -13.19
N TRP A 30 9.27 5.53 -13.34
CA TRP A 30 10.52 5.35 -12.60
C TRP A 30 10.88 6.54 -11.71
N PRO A 31 11.07 6.27 -10.39
CA PRO A 31 11.74 7.19 -9.51
C PRO A 31 13.26 7.20 -9.78
N LEU A 32 14.00 8.05 -9.05
CA LEU A 32 15.47 8.07 -9.02
C LEU A 32 16.12 8.48 -10.36
N HIS A 33 15.99 9.76 -10.71
CA HIS A 33 16.52 10.33 -11.97
C HIS A 33 15.82 9.82 -13.25
N GLY A 34 14.62 9.25 -13.10
CA GLY A 34 13.74 8.84 -14.19
C GLY A 34 12.80 9.96 -14.65
N ASN A 35 11.50 9.68 -14.71
CA ASN A 35 10.48 10.56 -15.31
C ASN A 35 9.80 11.53 -14.30
N ASP A 36 10.36 11.70 -13.10
CA ASP A 36 9.78 12.56 -12.08
C ASP A 36 10.00 14.05 -12.40
N TRP A 37 8.91 14.83 -12.40
CA TRP A 37 8.95 16.27 -12.67
C TRP A 37 8.79 17.10 -11.40
N HIS A 38 9.64 18.12 -11.24
CA HIS A 38 9.70 18.97 -10.04
C HIS A 38 9.70 20.48 -10.35
N GLY A 39 9.80 20.87 -11.62
CA GLY A 39 9.98 22.27 -12.02
C GLY A 39 8.67 23.04 -12.07
N ASN A 40 8.62 24.23 -11.47
CA ASN A 40 7.52 25.20 -11.63
C ASN A 40 6.12 24.62 -11.34
N LEU A 41 5.98 23.75 -10.33
CA LEU A 41 4.71 23.11 -10.00
C LEU A 41 3.63 24.11 -9.57
N ASP A 42 4.02 25.27 -9.03
CA ASP A 42 3.10 26.34 -8.65
C ASP A 42 2.27 26.87 -9.83
N ALA A 43 2.77 26.73 -11.07
CA ALA A 43 2.03 27.12 -12.27
C ALA A 43 0.70 26.35 -12.42
N ALA A 44 0.64 25.08 -11.97
CA ALA A 44 -0.58 24.26 -11.95
C ALA A 44 -1.68 24.85 -11.04
N PHE A 45 -1.33 25.78 -10.16
CA PHE A 45 -2.26 26.38 -9.21
C PHE A 45 -2.34 27.90 -9.30
N SER A 46 -1.76 28.48 -10.35
CA SER A 46 -1.69 29.92 -10.56
C SER A 46 -3.04 30.55 -10.95
N GLY A 47 -3.95 29.75 -11.50
CA GLY A 47 -5.18 30.24 -12.12
C GLY A 47 -4.97 30.88 -13.50
N ASP A 48 -3.75 30.87 -14.04
CA ASP A 48 -3.42 31.30 -15.40
C ASP A 48 -3.37 30.08 -16.35
N PRO A 49 -4.33 29.96 -17.29
CA PRO A 49 -4.35 28.85 -18.24
C PRO A 49 -3.10 28.78 -19.13
N ALA A 50 -2.44 29.90 -19.41
CA ALA A 50 -1.23 29.89 -20.24
C ALA A 50 -0.05 29.27 -19.48
N ALA A 51 0.11 29.61 -18.21
CA ALA A 51 1.14 29.03 -17.34
C ALA A 51 0.92 27.53 -17.08
N GLU A 52 -0.33 27.12 -16.88
CA GLU A 52 -0.71 25.70 -16.72
C GLU A 52 -0.42 24.90 -18.00
N ASN A 53 -0.81 25.42 -19.18
CA ASN A 53 -0.55 24.77 -20.46
C ASN A 53 0.96 24.64 -20.76
N ASP A 54 1.75 25.67 -20.45
CA ASP A 54 3.22 25.62 -20.59
C ASP A 54 3.84 24.55 -19.65
N LEU A 55 3.38 24.47 -18.40
CA LEU A 55 3.82 23.43 -17.46
C LEU A 55 3.53 22.02 -18.02
N PHE A 56 2.30 21.77 -18.47
CA PHE A 56 1.92 20.47 -19.01
C PHE A 56 2.69 20.13 -20.29
N ALA A 57 2.89 21.09 -21.19
CA ALA A 57 3.71 20.88 -22.39
C ALA A 57 5.14 20.47 -22.04
N ARG A 58 5.75 21.09 -21.02
CA ARG A 58 7.09 20.74 -20.55
C ARG A 58 7.15 19.35 -19.89
N MET A 59 6.16 18.99 -19.08
CA MET A 59 6.04 17.64 -18.50
C MET A 59 5.92 16.56 -19.59
N GLN A 60 5.10 16.80 -20.61
CA GLN A 60 4.96 15.90 -21.76
C GLN A 60 6.27 15.77 -22.54
N ALA A 61 6.94 16.89 -22.83
CA ALA A 61 8.24 16.90 -23.50
C ALA A 61 9.30 16.12 -22.71
N HIS A 62 9.30 16.24 -21.38
CA HIS A 62 10.19 15.47 -20.50
C HIS A 62 9.93 13.96 -20.60
N SER A 63 8.66 13.54 -20.55
CA SER A 63 8.27 12.13 -20.69
C SER A 63 8.63 11.54 -22.05
N LEU A 64 8.46 12.31 -23.13
CA LEU A 64 8.86 11.88 -24.48
C LEU A 64 10.38 11.78 -24.61
N ALA A 65 11.14 12.72 -24.03
CA ALA A 65 12.59 12.65 -23.99
C ALA A 65 13.09 11.41 -23.20
N PHE A 66 12.42 11.08 -22.10
CA PHE A 66 12.70 9.87 -21.33
C PHE A 66 12.44 8.59 -22.13
N ALA A 67 11.29 8.50 -22.80
CA ALA A 67 10.96 7.38 -23.67
C ALA A 67 11.98 7.20 -24.80
N ALA A 68 12.41 8.30 -25.45
CA ALA A 68 13.43 8.27 -26.49
C ALA A 68 14.79 7.77 -25.97
N ALA A 69 15.20 8.21 -24.77
CA ALA A 69 16.43 7.76 -24.14
C ALA A 69 16.40 6.25 -23.82
N LEU A 70 15.27 5.74 -23.31
CA LEU A 70 15.10 4.31 -23.05
C LEU A 70 15.05 3.48 -24.35
N GLN A 71 14.41 3.97 -25.41
CA GLN A 71 14.43 3.33 -26.72
C GLN A 71 15.86 3.20 -27.25
N GLN A 72 16.66 4.25 -27.14
CA GLN A 72 18.07 4.21 -27.54
C GLN A 72 18.88 3.24 -26.67
N ALA A 73 18.74 3.32 -25.34
CA ALA A 73 19.46 2.47 -24.40
C ALA A 73 19.12 0.98 -24.56
N SER A 74 17.86 0.68 -24.92
CA SER A 74 17.38 -0.69 -25.15
C SER A 74 17.68 -1.24 -26.54
N ALA A 75 18.41 -0.50 -27.37
CA ALA A 75 18.67 -0.85 -28.77
C ALA A 75 17.38 -1.16 -29.57
N GLY A 76 16.30 -0.43 -29.29
CA GLY A 76 15.02 -0.56 -29.99
C GLY A 76 14.10 -1.69 -29.47
N TRP A 77 14.47 -2.40 -28.41
CA TRP A 77 13.55 -3.35 -27.77
C TRP A 77 12.33 -2.66 -27.15
N LEU A 78 12.49 -1.43 -26.68
CA LEU A 78 11.40 -0.57 -26.23
C LEU A 78 11.08 0.48 -27.30
N GLU A 79 9.82 0.63 -27.66
CA GLU A 79 9.34 1.69 -28.54
C GLU A 79 8.14 2.41 -27.92
N ALA A 80 8.12 3.74 -28.03
CA ALA A 80 6.96 4.52 -27.64
C ALA A 80 5.81 4.24 -28.62
N THR A 81 4.75 3.59 -28.13
CA THR A 81 3.57 3.25 -28.91
C THR A 81 2.37 4.09 -28.48
N GLY A 82 1.41 4.32 -29.37
CA GLY A 82 0.20 5.12 -29.10
C GLY A 82 -0.82 4.40 -28.23
N VAL A 83 -0.37 3.70 -27.19
CA VAL A 83 -1.23 2.87 -26.34
C VAL A 83 -1.56 3.62 -25.06
N PHE A 84 -2.86 3.62 -24.78
CA PHE A 84 -3.55 3.94 -23.52
C PHE A 84 -4.14 5.36 -23.40
N PRO A 85 -5.48 5.47 -23.20
CA PRO A 85 -6.49 4.46 -23.49
C PRO A 85 -6.75 4.40 -25.01
N GLU A 86 -6.88 3.19 -25.56
CA GLU A 86 -7.27 3.04 -26.97
C GLU A 86 -8.71 3.49 -27.23
N GLN A 87 -9.57 3.39 -26.21
CA GLN A 87 -10.94 3.93 -26.18
C GLN A 87 -11.23 4.53 -24.81
N GLY A 88 -11.63 5.80 -24.78
CA GLY A 88 -12.05 6.52 -23.57
C GLY A 88 -13.40 7.22 -23.80
N HIS A 89 -14.16 7.42 -22.73
CA HIS A 89 -15.36 8.26 -22.74
C HIS A 89 -14.95 9.72 -22.43
N GLY A 90 -15.47 10.71 -23.18
CA GLY A 90 -15.21 12.14 -22.95
C GLY A 90 -14.00 12.70 -23.72
N ASP A 91 -13.40 13.79 -23.21
CA ASP A 91 -12.25 14.52 -23.80
C ASP A 91 -10.91 13.75 -23.73
N LEU A 92 -10.90 12.56 -23.10
CA LEU A 92 -9.71 11.72 -22.88
C LEU A 92 -9.58 10.65 -23.97
N GLN A 93 -9.39 11.08 -25.23
CA GLN A 93 -9.23 10.20 -26.39
C GLN A 93 -7.89 10.44 -27.09
N GLY A 94 -7.21 9.38 -27.52
CA GLY A 94 -6.07 9.50 -28.43
C GLY A 94 -5.06 8.37 -28.29
N ARG A 95 -4.43 8.00 -29.41
CA ARG A 95 -3.29 7.09 -29.45
C ARG A 95 -2.02 7.85 -29.03
N SER A 96 -1.74 7.92 -27.73
CA SER A 96 -0.54 8.57 -27.18
C SER A 96 0.27 7.59 -26.33
N PRO A 97 1.61 7.66 -26.33
CA PRO A 97 2.45 6.95 -25.37
C PRO A 97 2.44 7.59 -23.97
N LEU A 98 1.79 8.75 -23.82
CA LEU A 98 1.72 9.50 -22.57
C LEU A 98 0.48 9.15 -21.77
N ALA A 99 0.59 9.26 -20.44
CA ALA A 99 -0.57 9.20 -19.56
C ALA A 99 -1.58 10.33 -19.88
N LEU A 100 -2.86 10.07 -19.66
CA LEU A 100 -3.96 11.01 -19.88
C LEU A 100 -3.82 12.33 -19.12
N MET A 101 -3.20 12.27 -17.96
CA MET A 101 -2.91 13.42 -17.10
C MET A 101 -1.62 13.13 -16.31
N PRO A 102 -0.93 14.17 -15.81
CA PRO A 102 0.19 13.99 -14.89
C PRO A 102 -0.23 13.18 -13.66
N TYR A 103 0.62 12.25 -13.24
CA TYR A 103 0.44 11.56 -11.96
C TYR A 103 0.92 12.44 -10.81
N TRP A 104 -0.02 13.03 -10.08
CA TRP A 104 0.28 13.82 -8.89
C TRP A 104 0.54 12.92 -7.68
N ARG A 105 1.81 12.83 -7.29
CA ARG A 105 2.25 12.07 -6.10
C ARG A 105 1.82 12.75 -4.80
N GLU A 106 1.82 14.08 -4.80
CA GLU A 106 1.44 14.92 -3.68
C GLU A 106 0.53 16.06 -4.17
N GLY A 107 -0.46 16.42 -3.36
CA GLY A 107 -1.40 17.50 -3.63
C GLY A 107 -1.72 18.29 -2.37
N ARG A 108 -2.57 19.31 -2.52
CA ARG A 108 -3.10 20.10 -1.40
C ARG A 108 -3.89 19.20 -0.46
N ARG A 109 -3.66 19.36 0.84
CA ARG A 109 -4.35 18.62 1.90
C ARG A 109 -5.08 19.57 2.81
N MET A 110 -6.22 19.12 3.29
CA MET A 110 -6.99 19.81 4.32
C MET A 110 -6.28 19.67 5.68
N VAL A 111 -6.36 20.72 6.49
CA VAL A 111 -6.02 20.61 7.92
C VAL A 111 -7.30 20.19 8.65
N GLY A 112 -7.27 18.99 9.21
CA GLY A 112 -8.40 18.42 9.93
C GLY A 112 -8.27 18.54 11.44
N HIS A 113 -9.23 17.97 12.17
CA HIS A 113 -9.20 17.89 13.64
C HIS A 113 -7.98 17.13 14.17
N THR A 114 -7.38 16.27 13.35
CA THR A 114 -6.12 15.57 13.64
C THR A 114 -5.26 15.56 12.40
N VAL A 115 -3.95 15.82 12.55
CA VAL A 115 -2.98 15.68 11.47
C VAL A 115 -2.21 14.38 11.69
N VAL A 116 -2.29 13.43 10.76
CA VAL A 116 -1.46 12.21 10.82
C VAL A 116 -0.01 12.57 10.53
N ARG A 117 0.91 12.22 11.43
CA ARG A 117 2.34 12.53 11.33
C ARG A 117 3.15 11.26 11.16
N GLU A 118 4.44 11.44 10.86
CA GLU A 118 5.36 10.32 10.70
C GLU A 118 5.42 9.43 11.96
N GLN A 119 5.42 10.04 13.13
CA GLN A 119 5.51 9.36 14.42
C GLN A 119 4.33 8.43 14.67
N ASP A 120 3.18 8.73 14.10
CA ASP A 120 1.96 7.93 14.22
C ASP A 120 2.02 6.66 13.33
N LEU A 121 3.03 6.57 12.46
CA LEU A 121 3.26 5.44 11.54
C LEU A 121 4.44 4.56 11.94
N LEU A 122 5.28 5.02 12.88
CA LEU A 122 6.52 4.34 13.24
C LEU A 122 6.25 3.16 14.19
N PRO A 123 6.99 2.04 14.05
CA PRO A 123 6.82 0.86 14.90
C PRO A 123 7.32 1.05 16.35
N GLY A 124 7.97 2.18 16.66
CA GLY A 124 8.58 2.47 17.96
C GLY A 124 9.84 1.66 18.30
N ALA A 125 9.94 0.42 17.83
CA ALA A 125 11.08 -0.47 18.00
C ALA A 125 11.27 -1.40 16.77
N ALA A 126 12.41 -2.09 16.71
CA ALA A 126 12.68 -3.06 15.66
C ALA A 126 11.83 -4.35 15.81
N GLY A 127 11.59 -5.01 14.68
CA GLY A 127 10.87 -6.29 14.61
C GLY A 127 9.42 -6.16 14.17
N GLU A 128 8.65 -7.22 14.34
CA GLU A 128 7.21 -7.25 14.07
C GLU A 128 6.48 -6.38 15.10
N ARG A 129 6.18 -5.14 14.73
CA ARG A 129 5.40 -4.20 15.52
C ARG A 129 4.35 -3.46 14.69
N ILE A 130 3.27 -3.08 15.34
CA ILE A 130 2.31 -2.11 14.83
C ILE A 130 2.70 -0.70 15.31
N ALA A 131 2.27 0.32 14.58
CA ALA A 131 2.35 1.69 15.06
C ALA A 131 1.33 1.92 16.22
N PRO A 132 1.51 2.95 17.06
CA PRO A 132 0.59 3.24 18.14
C PRO A 132 -0.85 3.42 17.66
N LEU A 133 -1.81 2.88 18.41
CA LEU A 133 -3.23 3.14 18.15
C LEU A 133 -3.56 4.61 18.46
N PRO A 134 -4.32 5.30 17.60
CA PRO A 134 -4.79 6.65 17.91
C PRO A 134 -5.91 6.56 18.94
N LEU A 135 -5.65 7.04 20.15
CA LEU A 135 -6.61 7.05 21.26
C LEU A 135 -7.15 8.46 21.49
N GLY A 136 -8.45 8.57 21.75
CA GLY A 136 -9.10 9.77 22.25
C GLY A 136 -8.70 10.05 23.71
N ILE A 137 -9.11 11.21 24.22
CA ILE A 137 -8.83 11.61 25.62
C ILE A 137 -9.47 10.66 26.65
N ASP A 138 -10.55 10.00 26.26
CA ASP A 138 -11.31 9.00 27.00
C ASP A 138 -10.77 7.57 26.81
N GLY A 139 -9.70 7.40 26.03
CA GLY A 139 -9.14 6.09 25.67
C GLY A 139 -9.85 5.39 24.51
N THR A 140 -10.85 6.00 23.89
CA THR A 140 -11.56 5.41 22.75
C THR A 140 -10.67 5.36 21.51
N VAL A 141 -10.58 4.20 20.85
CA VAL A 141 -9.82 4.03 19.60
C VAL A 141 -10.46 4.87 18.48
N GLN A 142 -9.68 5.76 17.87
CA GLN A 142 -10.13 6.70 16.84
C GLN A 142 -9.93 6.18 15.41
N SER A 143 -9.30 5.01 15.25
CA SER A 143 -8.92 4.48 13.95
C SER A 143 -10.14 4.12 13.09
N ILE A 144 -10.10 4.45 11.80
CA ILE A 144 -11.11 4.08 10.79
C ILE A 144 -10.52 3.35 9.58
N ALA A 145 -9.19 3.27 9.48
CA ALA A 145 -8.50 2.61 8.38
C ALA A 145 -7.12 2.15 8.82
N VAL A 146 -6.62 1.09 8.20
CA VAL A 146 -5.28 0.55 8.45
C VAL A 146 -4.47 0.59 7.17
N GLY A 147 -3.30 1.23 7.24
CA GLY A 147 -2.29 1.19 6.19
C GLY A 147 -1.10 0.32 6.59
N ASN A 148 -0.32 -0.13 5.61
CA ASN A 148 0.88 -0.94 5.85
C ASN A 148 1.98 -0.71 4.79
N TYR A 149 2.00 0.47 4.17
CA TYR A 149 3.02 0.77 3.17
C TYR A 149 4.29 1.34 3.81
N ALA A 150 5.45 0.95 3.29
CA ALA A 150 6.70 1.56 3.69
C ALA A 150 6.77 3.00 3.18
N ASN A 151 7.55 3.86 3.85
CA ASN A 151 7.73 5.23 3.35
C ASN A 151 8.43 5.18 1.99
N ASP A 152 7.77 5.73 0.99
CA ASP A 152 8.27 5.85 -0.36
C ASP A 152 8.20 7.34 -0.70
N HIS A 153 9.15 8.10 -0.16
CA HIS A 153 9.47 9.44 -0.59
C HIS A 153 10.86 9.42 -1.20
N HIS A 154 10.97 9.93 -2.41
CA HIS A 154 12.23 10.11 -3.11
C HIS A 154 12.18 11.50 -3.74
N TYR A 155 13.18 12.33 -3.45
CA TYR A 155 13.32 13.66 -4.01
C TYR A 155 14.61 13.73 -4.83
N PRO A 156 14.71 14.65 -5.81
CA PRO A 156 15.96 14.92 -6.48
C PRO A 156 17.00 15.43 -5.47
N GLY A 157 18.25 15.02 -5.68
CA GLY A 157 19.37 15.42 -4.84
C GLY A 157 19.86 14.28 -3.95
N ASP A 158 20.49 14.66 -2.84
CA ASP A 158 21.01 13.70 -1.87
C ASP A 158 19.89 12.93 -1.20
N ASP A 159 20.17 11.68 -0.81
CA ASP A 159 19.20 10.84 -0.11
C ASP A 159 18.95 11.35 1.31
N TRP A 160 17.69 11.35 1.72
CA TRP A 160 17.27 11.77 3.06
C TRP A 160 16.93 10.53 3.86
N PRO A 161 17.76 10.11 4.84
CA PRO A 161 17.51 8.88 5.57
C PRO A 161 16.22 8.99 6.37
N LEU A 162 15.24 8.17 6.02
CA LEU A 162 13.94 8.10 6.70
C LEU A 162 13.98 7.02 7.77
N ALA A 163 13.29 7.27 8.90
CA ALA A 163 13.09 6.25 9.90
C ALA A 163 12.35 5.04 9.27
N PRO A 164 12.85 3.79 9.45
CA PRO A 164 12.23 2.62 8.88
C PRO A 164 10.78 2.47 9.34
N LYS A 165 9.87 2.33 8.37
CA LYS A 165 8.44 2.03 8.56
C LYS A 165 8.12 0.66 7.98
N SER A 166 9.03 -0.28 8.20
CA SER A 166 8.93 -1.62 7.66
C SER A 166 9.58 -2.64 8.57
N CYS A 167 9.15 -3.87 8.43
CA CYS A 167 9.64 -5.03 9.15
C CYS A 167 9.67 -6.25 8.23
N ARG A 168 10.29 -7.32 8.69
CA ARG A 168 10.19 -8.63 8.03
C ARG A 168 8.91 -9.31 8.45
N TRP A 169 8.09 -9.67 7.47
CA TRP A 169 6.88 -10.44 7.71
C TRP A 169 6.48 -11.23 6.46
N GLY A 170 6.11 -12.49 6.66
CA GLY A 170 5.64 -13.38 5.60
C GLY A 170 6.65 -13.59 4.47
N GLY A 171 7.95 -13.66 4.79
CA GLY A 171 9.02 -13.89 3.81
C GLY A 171 9.48 -12.66 3.02
N ARG A 172 9.00 -11.47 3.37
CA ARG A 172 9.32 -10.21 2.66
C ARG A 172 9.44 -9.02 3.61
N TRP A 173 9.89 -7.88 3.07
CA TRP A 173 9.68 -6.59 3.72
C TRP A 173 8.22 -6.18 3.58
N SER A 174 7.59 -5.89 4.73
CA SER A 174 6.23 -5.36 4.83
C SER A 174 6.29 -4.03 5.56
N GLY A 175 5.47 -3.06 5.19
CA GLY A 175 5.40 -1.80 5.95
C GLY A 175 4.80 -2.03 7.34
N THR A 176 5.14 -1.16 8.27
CA THR A 176 4.56 -1.15 9.62
C THR A 176 3.06 -0.92 9.50
N PRO A 177 2.20 -1.78 10.07
CA PRO A 177 0.78 -1.50 10.12
C PRO A 177 0.50 -0.26 10.98
N PHE A 178 -0.24 0.71 10.46
CA PHE A 178 -0.58 1.96 11.14
C PHE A 178 -2.05 2.33 10.92
N CYS A 179 -2.56 3.21 11.76
CA CYS A 179 -3.97 3.57 11.82
C CYS A 179 -4.20 5.01 11.32
N ILE A 180 -5.33 5.25 10.66
CA ILE A 180 -5.80 6.60 10.31
C ILE A 180 -6.97 6.98 11.23
N PRO A 181 -6.85 8.02 12.06
CA PRO A 181 -7.92 8.47 12.94
C PRO A 181 -9.02 9.19 12.16
N TYR A 182 -10.27 9.07 12.60
CA TYR A 182 -11.41 9.75 11.97
C TYR A 182 -11.24 11.27 11.90
N GLY A 183 -10.67 11.89 12.93
CA GLY A 183 -10.40 13.33 12.95
C GLY A 183 -9.47 13.83 11.83
N ALA A 184 -8.72 12.94 11.17
CA ALA A 184 -7.93 13.30 9.99
C ALA A 184 -8.76 13.51 8.72
N LEU A 185 -10.00 13.01 8.70
CA LEU A 185 -10.94 13.18 7.61
C LEU A 185 -11.86 14.38 7.83
N VAL A 186 -12.04 14.85 9.08
CA VAL A 186 -12.96 15.96 9.43
C VAL A 186 -12.25 17.30 9.31
N SER A 187 -12.82 18.24 8.56
CA SER A 187 -12.26 19.60 8.40
C SER A 187 -12.18 20.35 9.72
N GLY A 188 -11.08 21.09 9.93
CA GLY A 188 -10.96 22.02 11.06
C GLY A 188 -11.69 23.35 10.88
N ASP A 189 -12.14 23.66 9.66
CA ASP A 189 -12.71 24.97 9.31
C ASP A 189 -14.17 24.91 8.85
N VAL A 190 -14.65 23.72 8.42
CA VAL A 190 -15.97 23.54 7.80
C VAL A 190 -16.67 22.30 8.37
N ASP A 191 -17.70 22.51 9.19
CA ASP A 191 -18.36 21.46 10.00
C ASP A 191 -19.00 20.31 9.21
N ASN A 192 -19.26 20.51 7.91
CA ASN A 192 -19.89 19.53 7.02
C ASN A 192 -18.98 19.07 5.87
N LEU A 193 -17.66 19.22 6.01
CA LEU A 193 -16.68 18.79 5.01
C LEU A 193 -15.81 17.63 5.51
N LEU A 194 -15.79 16.53 4.73
CA LEU A 194 -14.81 15.47 4.85
C LEU A 194 -13.79 15.55 3.71
N ALA A 195 -12.52 15.27 4.03
CA ALA A 195 -11.50 15.02 3.03
C ALA A 195 -11.18 13.52 2.95
N ALA A 196 -11.12 13.00 1.73
CA ALA A 196 -10.76 11.63 1.43
C ALA A 196 -9.58 11.59 0.43
N ASP A 197 -9.29 10.40 -0.10
CA ASP A 197 -8.19 10.15 -1.02
C ASP A 197 -6.83 10.62 -0.46
N LYS A 198 -6.04 11.39 -1.22
CA LYS A 198 -4.77 11.99 -0.78
C LYS A 198 -4.97 13.37 -0.13
N GLY A 199 -6.21 13.86 -0.04
CA GLY A 199 -6.55 15.19 0.45
C GLY A 199 -6.78 15.27 1.97
N PHE A 200 -6.88 14.12 2.65
CA PHE A 200 -7.06 14.07 4.10
C PHE A 200 -5.86 14.62 4.86
N SER A 201 -6.04 14.87 6.16
CA SER A 201 -5.07 15.58 6.97
C SER A 201 -3.88 14.69 7.36
N SER A 202 -2.81 14.78 6.57
CA SER A 202 -1.53 14.15 6.85
C SER A 202 -0.36 15.11 6.64
N SER A 203 0.69 14.94 7.43
CA SER A 203 1.96 15.63 7.21
C SER A 203 2.59 15.17 5.90
N HIS A 204 3.52 15.98 5.39
CA HIS A 204 4.33 15.62 4.22
C HIS A 204 5.01 14.27 4.42
N MET A 205 5.68 14.06 5.56
CA MET A 205 6.40 12.82 5.87
C MET A 205 5.48 11.59 5.97
N ALA A 206 4.26 11.76 6.48
CA ALA A 206 3.29 10.67 6.57
C ALA A 206 2.71 10.27 5.20
N ASN A 207 2.52 11.24 4.31
CA ASN A 207 1.92 11.04 2.97
C ASN A 207 2.59 9.93 2.16
N GLY A 208 3.89 9.74 2.32
CA GLY A 208 4.68 8.73 1.59
C GLY A 208 4.31 7.29 1.92
N ALA A 209 3.67 7.06 3.06
CA ALA A 209 3.12 5.78 3.46
C ALA A 209 1.58 5.72 3.34
N THR A 210 0.87 6.86 3.39
CA THR A 210 -0.59 6.86 3.42
C THR A 210 -1.27 6.90 2.05
N ARG A 211 -0.53 7.20 0.98
CA ARG A 211 -1.07 7.49 -0.36
C ARG A 211 -1.31 6.28 -1.28
N LEU A 212 -1.22 5.05 -0.78
CA LEU A 212 -1.46 3.87 -1.62
C LEU A 212 -2.95 3.58 -1.79
N GLN A 213 -3.31 3.11 -2.98
CA GLN A 213 -4.70 2.85 -3.39
C GLN A 213 -5.49 1.99 -2.39
N PRO A 214 -4.97 0.90 -1.79
CA PRO A 214 -5.74 0.14 -0.81
C PRO A 214 -6.17 0.97 0.40
N LEU A 215 -5.28 1.80 0.95
CA LEU A 215 -5.60 2.66 2.09
C LEU A 215 -6.56 3.78 1.67
N ILE A 216 -6.30 4.41 0.53
CA ILE A 216 -7.13 5.48 -0.03
C ILE A 216 -8.57 5.00 -0.26
N LEU A 217 -8.75 3.80 -0.82
CA LEU A 217 -10.08 3.20 -1.00
C LEU A 217 -10.79 2.98 0.34
N ASN A 218 -10.06 2.50 1.36
CA ASN A 218 -10.60 2.34 2.71
C ASN A 218 -10.96 3.70 3.36
N ILE A 219 -10.15 4.75 3.15
CA ILE A 219 -10.46 6.12 3.58
C ILE A 219 -11.74 6.61 2.90
N GLY A 220 -11.90 6.35 1.61
CA GLY A 220 -13.12 6.67 0.86
C GLY A 220 -14.34 5.94 1.41
N GLN A 221 -14.22 4.66 1.73
CA GLN A 221 -15.29 3.88 2.37
C GLN A 221 -15.68 4.47 3.74
N ALA A 222 -14.69 4.77 4.59
CA ALA A 222 -14.92 5.37 5.90
C ALA A 222 -15.56 6.76 5.79
N ALA A 223 -15.11 7.60 4.85
CA ALA A 223 -15.69 8.92 4.62
C ALA A 223 -17.16 8.83 4.15
N GLY A 224 -17.46 7.91 3.23
CA GLY A 224 -18.82 7.67 2.76
C GLY A 224 -19.75 7.16 3.87
N ALA A 225 -19.28 6.21 4.68
CA ALA A 225 -20.02 5.72 5.84
C ALA A 225 -20.28 6.83 6.87
N ALA A 226 -19.26 7.64 7.17
CA ALA A 226 -19.39 8.77 8.10
C ALA A 226 -20.41 9.81 7.60
N ALA A 227 -20.35 10.19 6.32
CA ALA A 227 -21.30 11.13 5.73
C ALA A 227 -22.75 10.60 5.81
N ALA A 228 -22.97 9.31 5.49
CA ALA A 228 -24.29 8.70 5.57
C ALA A 228 -24.82 8.65 7.01
N LEU A 229 -23.99 8.23 7.96
CA LEU A 229 -24.35 8.14 9.38
C LEU A 229 -24.65 9.52 9.99
N ALA A 230 -23.87 10.55 9.61
CA ALA A 230 -24.08 11.92 10.05
C ALA A 230 -25.46 12.44 9.60
N VAL A 231 -25.80 12.25 8.32
CA VAL A 231 -27.11 12.64 7.77
C VAL A 231 -28.25 11.86 8.42
N GLN A 232 -28.11 10.55 8.61
CA GLN A 232 -29.14 9.72 9.24
C GLN A 232 -29.36 10.05 10.73
N GLY A 233 -28.29 10.47 11.41
CA GLY A 233 -28.31 10.82 12.83
C GLY A 233 -28.63 12.28 13.12
N ASP A 234 -28.72 13.14 12.10
CA ASP A 234 -28.74 14.60 12.26
C ASP A 234 -27.59 15.10 13.15
N LEU A 235 -26.38 14.61 12.86
CA LEU A 235 -25.16 14.92 13.62
C LEU A 235 -24.19 15.72 12.75
N ALA A 236 -23.49 16.68 13.35
CA ALA A 236 -22.29 17.25 12.75
C ALA A 236 -21.22 16.16 12.60
N LEU A 237 -20.34 16.28 11.60
CA LEU A 237 -19.27 15.31 11.38
C LEU A 237 -18.35 15.20 12.60
N ALA A 238 -18.07 16.33 13.26
CA ALA A 238 -17.28 16.39 14.47
C ALA A 238 -17.88 15.61 15.66
N ASP A 239 -19.21 15.50 15.72
CA ASP A 239 -19.94 14.88 16.83
C ASP A 239 -20.30 13.41 16.55
N LEU A 240 -20.00 12.91 15.35
CA LEU A 240 -20.30 11.53 14.98
C LEU A 240 -19.46 10.55 15.82
N PRO A 241 -20.09 9.63 16.59
CA PRO A 241 -19.32 8.67 17.36
C PRO A 241 -18.53 7.74 16.44
N VAL A 242 -17.20 7.76 16.57
CA VAL A 242 -16.29 6.95 15.73
C VAL A 242 -16.65 5.46 15.74
N ARG A 243 -17.19 4.97 16.88
CA ARG A 243 -17.71 3.61 17.03
C ARG A 243 -18.73 3.25 15.96
N ARG A 244 -19.65 4.15 15.61
CA ARG A 244 -20.66 3.87 14.58
C ARG A 244 -20.01 3.64 13.21
N ILE A 245 -18.99 4.44 12.88
CA ILE A 245 -18.23 4.28 11.63
C ILE A 245 -17.49 2.94 11.64
N GLN A 246 -16.82 2.61 12.75
CA GLN A 246 -16.08 1.36 12.91
C GLN A 246 -16.99 0.13 12.78
N GLU A 247 -18.17 0.16 13.38
CA GLU A 247 -19.16 -0.92 13.26
C GLU A 247 -19.67 -1.06 11.83
N GLU A 248 -20.01 0.05 11.14
CA GLU A 248 -20.41 0.00 9.73
C GLU A 248 -19.30 -0.62 8.86
N LEU A 249 -18.04 -0.25 9.07
CA LEU A 249 -16.90 -0.80 8.34
C LEU A 249 -16.71 -2.31 8.58
N ILE A 250 -16.76 -2.75 9.85
CA ILE A 250 -16.60 -4.17 10.20
C ILE A 250 -17.77 -5.02 9.67
N HIS A 251 -18.98 -4.46 9.68
CA HIS A 251 -20.19 -5.16 9.32
C HIS A 251 -20.60 -5.05 7.85
N ASP A 252 -19.89 -4.25 7.05
CA ASP A 252 -20.11 -4.10 5.61
C ASP A 252 -20.26 -5.49 4.95
N ARG A 253 -21.28 -5.61 4.09
CA ARG A 253 -21.68 -6.87 3.46
C ARG A 253 -20.86 -7.19 2.22
N GLN A 254 -20.28 -6.19 1.59
CA GLN A 254 -19.54 -6.31 0.33
C GLN A 254 -18.03 -6.20 0.56
N ALA A 255 -17.61 -5.24 1.38
CA ALA A 255 -16.21 -4.94 1.62
C ALA A 255 -15.95 -4.66 3.11
N PRO A 256 -16.02 -5.68 3.99
CA PRO A 256 -15.70 -5.50 5.40
C PRO A 256 -14.26 -4.98 5.57
N ALA A 257 -14.10 -3.96 6.40
CA ALA A 257 -12.84 -3.28 6.64
C ALA A 257 -12.52 -3.24 8.14
N GLY A 258 -11.30 -3.65 8.51
CA GLY A 258 -10.85 -3.69 9.90
C GLY A 258 -10.20 -2.36 10.29
N PRO A 259 -10.72 -1.63 11.28
CA PRO A 259 -10.12 -0.38 11.74
C PRO A 259 -8.88 -0.60 12.61
N VAL A 260 -8.55 -1.85 13.00
CA VAL A 260 -7.43 -2.15 13.90
C VAL A 260 -6.49 -3.21 13.27
N PRO A 261 -5.15 -3.02 13.33
CA PRO A 261 -4.17 -3.93 12.74
C PRO A 261 -3.93 -5.16 13.63
N ILE A 262 -4.83 -6.15 13.56
CA ILE A 262 -4.68 -7.43 14.27
C ILE A 262 -3.92 -8.42 13.38
N TRP A 263 -2.64 -8.62 13.66
CA TRP A 263 -1.68 -9.25 12.75
C TRP A 263 -1.74 -10.79 12.74
N ASP A 264 -2.20 -11.39 13.84
CA ASP A 264 -2.34 -12.83 13.98
C ASP A 264 -3.68 -13.39 13.47
N THR A 265 -4.56 -12.50 13.00
CA THR A 265 -5.92 -12.84 12.60
C THR A 265 -6.07 -12.63 11.10
N ALA A 266 -6.12 -13.73 10.35
CA ALA A 266 -6.35 -13.68 8.91
C ALA A 266 -7.72 -13.03 8.58
N TRP A 267 -7.83 -12.42 7.40
CA TRP A 267 -9.05 -11.76 6.93
C TRP A 267 -10.26 -12.71 6.80
N HIS A 268 -10.00 -14.01 6.62
CA HIS A 268 -11.02 -15.08 6.52
C HIS A 268 -11.30 -15.77 7.85
N HIS A 269 -10.62 -15.38 8.94
CA HIS A 269 -10.78 -16.00 10.24
C HIS A 269 -12.24 -15.86 10.72
N PRO A 270 -12.90 -16.93 11.21
CA PRO A 270 -14.32 -16.88 11.58
C PRO A 270 -14.64 -15.86 12.68
N GLU A 271 -13.68 -15.60 13.57
CA GLU A 271 -13.79 -14.59 14.63
C GLU A 271 -13.24 -13.21 14.23
N TRP A 272 -12.88 -12.97 12.97
CA TRP A 272 -12.24 -11.70 12.55
C TRP A 272 -13.04 -10.48 13.00
N ARG A 273 -14.37 -10.48 12.78
CA ARG A 273 -15.27 -9.40 13.21
C ARG A 273 -15.28 -9.23 14.74
N LEU A 274 -15.40 -10.35 15.46
CA LEU A 274 -15.43 -10.36 16.93
C LEU A 274 -14.13 -9.77 17.51
N ARG A 275 -12.98 -10.15 16.94
CA ARG A 275 -11.67 -9.65 17.39
C ARG A 275 -11.49 -8.16 17.08
N GLN A 276 -11.95 -7.67 15.94
CA GLN A 276 -11.95 -6.23 15.63
C GLN A 276 -12.77 -5.45 16.66
N LEU A 277 -14.01 -5.88 16.96
CA LEU A 277 -14.86 -5.24 17.97
C LEU A 277 -14.22 -5.27 19.37
N ALA A 278 -13.72 -6.43 19.77
CA ALA A 278 -13.06 -6.58 21.07
C ALA A 278 -11.79 -5.71 21.19
N ALA A 279 -11.04 -5.51 20.09
CA ALA A 279 -9.86 -4.64 20.07
C ALA A 279 -10.24 -3.17 20.24
N LEU A 280 -11.38 -2.76 19.70
CA LEU A 280 -11.91 -1.40 19.88
C LEU A 280 -12.44 -1.18 21.31
N ASP A 281 -13.06 -2.21 21.92
CA ASP A 281 -13.61 -2.14 23.29
C ASP A 281 -12.52 -2.19 24.36
N GLY A 282 -11.44 -2.93 24.09
CA GLY A 282 -10.31 -3.10 24.99
C GLY A 282 -8.98 -3.04 24.23
N PRO A 283 -8.49 -1.86 23.82
CA PRO A 283 -7.27 -1.72 23.02
C PRO A 283 -6.03 -2.33 23.68
N ALA A 284 -6.01 -2.44 25.01
CA ALA A 284 -4.94 -3.11 25.76
C ALA A 284 -4.80 -4.61 25.43
N ARG A 285 -5.81 -5.24 24.81
CA ARG A 285 -5.76 -6.64 24.36
C ARG A 285 -4.88 -6.83 23.13
N LEU A 286 -4.67 -5.77 22.35
CA LEU A 286 -3.78 -5.75 21.20
C LEU A 286 -2.37 -5.37 21.66
N GLU A 287 -1.45 -6.30 21.54
CA GLU A 287 -0.06 -6.05 21.89
C GLU A 287 0.63 -5.15 20.86
N THR A 288 1.77 -4.57 21.24
CA THR A 288 2.60 -3.79 20.30
C THR A 288 3.12 -4.63 19.12
N THR A 289 3.11 -5.95 19.24
CA THR A 289 3.40 -6.93 18.18
C THR A 289 2.26 -7.11 17.19
N GLY A 290 1.11 -6.43 17.40
CA GLY A 290 -0.13 -6.65 16.65
C GLY A 290 -0.81 -7.99 16.94
N CYS A 291 -0.28 -8.78 17.89
CA CYS A 291 -0.88 -10.03 18.29
C CYS A 291 -1.98 -9.79 19.33
N TRP A 292 -3.01 -10.63 19.26
CA TRP A 292 -4.09 -10.66 20.20
C TRP A 292 -3.67 -11.49 21.41
N SER A 293 -3.59 -10.86 22.58
CA SER A 293 -3.04 -11.48 23.82
C SER A 293 -3.72 -12.79 24.24
N GLU A 294 -4.99 -13.01 23.87
CA GLU A 294 -5.76 -14.21 24.20
C GLU A 294 -5.88 -15.20 23.01
N ALA A 295 -5.21 -14.95 21.89
CA ALA A 295 -5.39 -15.75 20.69
C ALA A 295 -4.65 -17.08 20.78
N ARG A 296 -5.32 -18.14 20.32
CA ARG A 296 -4.62 -19.37 19.95
C ARG A 296 -3.80 -19.13 18.68
N PRO A 297 -2.58 -19.66 18.58
CA PRO A 297 -1.81 -19.59 17.35
C PRO A 297 -2.63 -20.17 16.18
N PRO A 298 -2.75 -19.44 15.07
CA PRO A 298 -3.45 -19.94 13.90
C PRO A 298 -2.73 -21.17 13.32
N SER A 299 -3.50 -22.15 12.86
CA SER A 299 -2.95 -23.33 12.21
C SER A 299 -2.26 -22.96 10.90
N PRO A 300 -1.04 -23.45 10.62
CA PRO A 300 -0.38 -23.24 9.32
C PRO A 300 -1.00 -24.09 8.21
N ALA A 301 -1.92 -25.00 8.53
CA ALA A 301 -2.59 -25.88 7.57
C ALA A 301 -3.99 -25.35 7.15
N GLU A 302 -4.45 -24.24 7.71
CA GLU A 302 -5.79 -23.71 7.49
C GLU A 302 -5.75 -22.41 6.68
N ALA A 303 -6.26 -22.47 5.46
CA ALA A 303 -6.54 -21.31 4.62
C ALA A 303 -7.63 -21.68 3.59
N PRO A 304 -8.46 -20.73 3.15
CA PRO A 304 -9.45 -20.98 2.11
C PRO A 304 -8.76 -21.37 0.79
N ALA A 305 -9.47 -22.12 -0.05
CA ALA A 305 -9.00 -22.40 -1.39
C ALA A 305 -8.96 -21.10 -2.21
N GLU A 306 -7.90 -20.90 -2.97
CA GLU A 306 -7.73 -19.73 -3.85
C GLU A 306 -7.62 -20.15 -5.33
N PRO A 307 -8.03 -19.29 -6.27
CA PRO A 307 -7.86 -19.55 -7.70
C PRO A 307 -6.40 -19.79 -8.06
N HIS A 308 -6.15 -20.73 -8.98
CA HIS A 308 -4.82 -21.10 -9.46
C HIS A 308 -3.87 -21.69 -8.41
N GLN A 309 -4.37 -22.06 -7.23
CA GLN A 309 -3.57 -22.75 -6.22
C GLN A 309 -3.08 -24.10 -6.75
N GLN A 310 -1.84 -24.44 -6.40
CA GLN A 310 -1.19 -25.69 -6.77
C GLN A 310 -0.44 -26.24 -5.57
N GLU A 311 -0.19 -27.54 -5.58
CA GLU A 311 0.67 -28.18 -4.59
C GLU A 311 2.13 -28.06 -4.99
N PHE A 312 2.97 -27.69 -4.03
CA PHE A 312 4.42 -27.66 -4.19
C PHE A 312 5.06 -28.51 -3.11
N ARG A 313 6.09 -29.26 -3.50
CA ARG A 313 6.91 -30.07 -2.60
C ARG A 313 8.38 -29.72 -2.82
N GLY A 314 9.12 -29.54 -1.74
CA GLY A 314 10.51 -29.16 -1.87
C GLY A 314 11.20 -28.93 -0.54
N THR A 315 12.44 -28.44 -0.67
CA THR A 315 13.31 -28.11 0.45
C THR A 315 13.18 -26.62 0.76
N LEU A 316 12.80 -26.29 1.99
CA LEU A 316 12.80 -24.93 2.49
C LEU A 316 14.25 -24.46 2.69
N LYS A 317 14.54 -23.28 2.17
CA LYS A 317 15.77 -22.55 2.40
C LYS A 317 15.50 -21.32 3.26
N VAL A 318 16.27 -21.19 4.33
CA VAL A 318 16.12 -20.11 5.33
C VAL A 318 17.47 -19.42 5.47
N ASP A 319 17.50 -18.11 5.23
CA ASP A 319 18.75 -17.33 5.26
C ASP A 319 18.96 -16.56 6.58
N GLY A 320 18.09 -16.77 7.57
CA GLY A 320 18.11 -16.08 8.87
C GLY A 320 17.66 -14.61 8.81
N SER A 321 17.38 -14.07 7.62
CA SER A 321 16.95 -12.67 7.42
C SER A 321 15.43 -12.48 7.46
N GLY A 322 14.68 -13.56 7.71
CA GLY A 322 13.22 -13.57 7.55
C GLY A 322 12.76 -13.64 6.09
N SER A 323 13.65 -14.06 5.19
CA SER A 323 13.32 -14.43 3.81
C SER A 323 13.33 -15.96 3.68
N TYR A 324 12.44 -16.49 2.85
CA TYR A 324 12.30 -17.92 2.62
C TYR A 324 12.39 -18.23 1.14
N ARG A 325 12.93 -19.39 0.80
CA ARG A 325 12.84 -19.94 -0.55
C ARG A 325 12.43 -21.40 -0.51
N LEU A 326 11.70 -21.84 -1.53
CA LEU A 326 11.34 -23.24 -1.72
C LEU A 326 12.08 -23.77 -2.94
N GLN A 327 12.99 -24.70 -2.71
CA GLN A 327 13.71 -25.40 -3.77
C GLN A 327 12.92 -26.65 -4.18
N THR A 328 12.32 -26.60 -5.38
CA THR A 328 11.59 -27.72 -6.00
C THR A 328 12.47 -28.39 -7.07
N GLU A 329 11.98 -29.47 -7.69
CA GLU A 329 12.67 -30.06 -8.83
C GLU A 329 12.81 -29.03 -9.97
N GLY A 330 14.05 -28.57 -10.22
CA GLY A 330 14.37 -27.67 -11.32
C GLY A 330 14.15 -26.17 -11.07
N GLN A 331 13.66 -25.75 -9.90
CA GLN A 331 13.42 -24.32 -9.64
C GLN A 331 13.60 -23.92 -8.16
N ASP A 332 14.05 -22.69 -7.95
CA ASP A 332 14.23 -22.10 -6.63
C ASP A 332 13.35 -20.84 -6.51
N TRP A 333 12.32 -20.95 -5.68
CA TRP A 333 11.28 -19.94 -5.55
C TRP A 333 11.43 -19.12 -4.28
N PRO A 334 11.60 -17.79 -4.35
CA PRO A 334 11.23 -16.91 -3.25
C PRO A 334 9.81 -17.24 -2.75
N LEU A 335 9.67 -17.44 -1.43
CA LEU A 335 8.45 -17.88 -0.79
C LEU A 335 7.94 -16.78 0.14
N ILE A 336 6.70 -16.36 -0.09
CA ILE A 336 6.00 -15.42 0.78
C ILE A 336 4.68 -16.01 1.29
N THR A 337 4.14 -15.45 2.35
CA THR A 337 2.79 -15.78 2.82
C THR A 337 2.04 -14.54 3.29
N LEU A 338 0.72 -14.63 3.26
CA LEU A 338 -0.22 -13.68 3.88
C LEU A 338 -0.94 -14.31 5.08
N GLU A 339 -0.64 -15.56 5.41
CA GLU A 339 -1.33 -16.34 6.42
C GLU A 339 -0.51 -16.34 7.72
N PRO A 340 -1.05 -15.77 8.83
CA PRO A 340 -0.27 -15.63 10.06
C PRO A 340 0.20 -16.96 10.65
N GLY A 341 -0.58 -18.04 10.48
CA GLY A 341 -0.20 -19.38 10.95
C GLY A 341 1.01 -19.92 10.22
N LEU A 342 1.02 -19.80 8.90
CA LEU A 342 2.16 -20.21 8.08
C LEU A 342 3.38 -19.33 8.33
N HIS A 343 3.19 -18.01 8.49
CA HIS A 343 4.28 -17.09 8.87
C HIS A 343 4.96 -17.53 10.17
N ARG A 344 4.18 -17.78 11.23
CA ARG A 344 4.71 -18.25 12.53
C ARG A 344 5.41 -19.60 12.41
N TRP A 345 4.86 -20.52 11.63
CA TRP A 345 5.48 -21.82 11.41
C TRP A 345 6.83 -21.70 10.69
N LEU A 346 6.90 -20.89 9.62
CA LEU A 346 8.13 -20.66 8.85
C LEU A 346 9.26 -20.05 9.69
N GLN A 347 8.93 -19.20 10.67
CA GLN A 347 9.91 -18.62 11.60
C GLN A 347 10.60 -19.65 12.51
N GLN A 348 10.00 -20.83 12.68
CA GLN A 348 10.48 -21.87 13.57
C GLN A 348 11.24 -22.98 12.82
N GLN A 349 11.39 -22.88 11.50
CA GLN A 349 12.02 -23.91 10.69
C GLN A 349 13.52 -23.66 10.50
N ASP A 350 14.27 -24.76 10.46
CA ASP A 350 15.68 -24.77 10.09
C ASP A 350 15.86 -24.86 8.56
N ASP A 351 17.04 -24.45 8.07
CA ASP A 351 17.41 -24.64 6.66
C ASP A 351 17.41 -26.12 6.29
N GLY A 352 16.85 -26.45 5.12
CA GLY A 352 16.82 -27.82 4.63
C GLY A 352 15.57 -28.61 5.00
N CYS A 353 14.62 -28.02 5.73
CA CYS A 353 13.34 -28.65 6.08
C CYS A 353 12.57 -29.08 4.81
N GLN A 354 12.16 -30.35 4.73
CA GLN A 354 11.29 -30.83 3.65
C GLN A 354 9.85 -30.46 3.99
N LEU A 355 9.13 -29.88 3.03
CA LEU A 355 7.74 -29.54 3.22
C LEU A 355 6.91 -29.73 1.94
N ALA A 356 5.61 -29.85 2.17
CA ALA A 356 4.59 -29.79 1.15
C ALA A 356 3.63 -28.65 1.50
N LEU A 357 3.26 -27.83 0.53
CA LEU A 357 2.38 -26.70 0.73
C LEU A 357 1.47 -26.47 -0.47
N VAL A 358 0.42 -25.68 -0.25
CA VAL A 358 -0.39 -25.11 -1.31
C VAL A 358 0.03 -23.64 -1.49
N ALA A 359 0.30 -23.27 -2.74
CA ALA A 359 0.67 -21.91 -3.10
C ALA A 359 0.12 -21.52 -4.47
N VAL A 360 0.11 -20.21 -4.74
CA VAL A 360 -0.05 -19.63 -6.06
C VAL A 360 1.28 -19.08 -6.54
N ALA A 361 1.73 -19.55 -7.70
CA ALA A 361 2.85 -18.94 -8.40
C ALA A 361 2.41 -17.62 -9.03
N ASN A 362 3.17 -16.54 -8.79
CA ASN A 362 2.91 -15.28 -9.47
C ASN A 362 3.36 -15.41 -10.95
N PRO A 363 2.46 -15.27 -11.93
CA PRO A 363 2.84 -15.40 -13.34
C PRO A 363 3.66 -14.21 -13.87
N TRP A 364 3.72 -13.10 -13.11
CA TRP A 364 4.44 -11.88 -13.47
C TRP A 364 5.65 -11.59 -12.59
N GLY A 365 5.95 -12.47 -11.62
CA GLY A 365 7.12 -12.34 -10.75
C GLY A 365 7.57 -13.71 -10.25
N PRO A 366 8.88 -13.99 -10.16
CA PRO A 366 9.36 -15.34 -9.86
C PRO A 366 9.25 -15.63 -8.36
N TRP A 367 8.05 -15.75 -7.81
CA TRP A 367 7.81 -16.07 -6.39
C TRP A 367 6.49 -16.83 -6.17
N LEU A 368 6.43 -17.57 -5.06
CA LEU A 368 5.26 -18.31 -4.59
C LEU A 368 4.61 -17.58 -3.42
N ARG A 369 3.29 -17.38 -3.46
CA ARG A 369 2.50 -17.04 -2.26
C ARG A 369 1.87 -18.31 -1.72
N ALA A 370 2.39 -18.79 -0.61
CA ALA A 370 1.85 -19.95 0.08
C ALA A 370 0.71 -19.56 1.03
N SER A 371 -0.33 -20.39 1.03
CA SER A 371 -1.49 -20.24 1.91
C SER A 371 -1.52 -21.28 3.02
N ARG A 372 -1.17 -22.53 2.77
CA ARG A 372 -1.23 -23.57 3.81
C ARG A 372 -0.26 -24.71 3.59
N LEU A 373 0.15 -25.35 4.68
CA LEU A 373 0.88 -26.61 4.65
C LEU A 373 -0.03 -27.77 4.28
N LEU A 374 0.56 -28.77 3.64
CA LEU A 374 -0.01 -30.09 3.45
C LEU A 374 0.54 -31.05 4.54
N PRO A 375 -0.20 -32.12 4.86
CA PRO A 375 0.25 -33.14 5.81
C PRO A 375 1.56 -33.84 5.44
#